data_AF-A0A7Z1TTB8-F1
#
_entry.id   AF-A0A7Z1TTB8-F1
#
_cell.length_a   1.000
_cell.length_b   1.000
_cell.length_c   1.000
_cell.angle_alpha   90.00
_cell.angle_beta   90.00
_cell.angle_gamma   90.00
#
_symmetry.space_group_name_H-M   'P 1'
#
loop_
_entity.id
_entity.type
_entity.pdbx_description
1 polymer ?
#
loop_
_entity_poly.entity_id
_entity_poly.type
_entity_poly.pdbx_seq_one_letter_code
_entity_poly.pdbx_strand_id
1 'polypeptide(L)' 'MDRSALRGAIAAELETNLLPFWRERSIDHVHGGFIAEMASDGAVRDDAPRGLILNARLLWTFSALH' A
#
# COMPACT_ATOMS: atom_id res chain seq x y z
N MET A 1 18.99 -4.18 20.29
CA MET A 1 18.79 -3.09 19.31
C MET A 1 18.17 -1.92 20.03
N ASP A 2 18.73 -0.72 19.87
CA ASP A 2 18.20 0.51 20.49
C ASP A 2 16.83 0.89 19.88
N ARG A 3 15.93 1.45 20.69
CA ARG A 3 14.58 1.89 20.27
C ARG A 3 14.66 2.99 19.22
N SER A 4 15.65 3.88 19.32
CA SER A 4 15.87 4.93 18.31
C SER A 4 16.26 4.31 16.97
N ALA A 5 17.20 3.35 16.99
CA ALA A 5 17.62 2.62 15.80
C ALA A 5 16.46 1.85 15.13
N LEU A 6 15.59 1.17 15.91
CA LEU A 6 14.41 0.51 15.36
C LEU A 6 13.45 1.50 14.69
N ARG A 7 13.17 2.63 15.35
CA ARG A 7 12.29 3.67 14.78
C ARG A 7 12.84 4.19 13.45
N GLY A 8 14.14 4.47 13.39
CA GLY A 8 14.80 4.93 12.16
C GLY A 8 14.69 3.90 11.03
N ALA A 9 14.93 2.62 11.32
CA ALA A 9 14.81 1.55 10.33
C ALA A 9 13.37 1.40 9.81
N ILE A 10 12.36 1.47 10.68
CA ILE A 10 10.95 1.41 10.27
C ILE A 10 10.57 2.61 9.40
N ALA A 11 10.99 3.82 9.78
CA ALA A 11 10.70 5.03 8.99
C ALA A 11 11.34 4.94 7.59
N ALA A 12 12.61 4.50 7.52
CA ALA A 12 13.30 4.31 6.25
C ALA A 12 12.60 3.27 5.36
N GLU A 13 12.18 2.14 5.91
CA GLU A 13 11.44 1.10 5.17
C GLU A 13 10.08 1.62 4.68
N LEU A 14 9.36 2.35 5.53
CA LEU A 14 8.07 2.94 5.17
C LEU A 14 8.21 3.93 4.00
N GLU A 15 9.15 4.86 4.10
CA GLU A 15 9.30 5.96 3.14
C GLU A 15 9.94 5.55 1.82
N THR A 16 10.92 4.63 1.86
CA THR A 16 11.72 4.28 0.68
C THR A 16 11.26 3.02 -0.03
N ASN A 17 10.42 2.19 0.60
CA ASN A 17 9.93 0.94 0.02
C ASN A 17 8.40 0.84 0.00
N LEU A 18 7.76 0.84 1.18
CA LEU A 18 6.32 0.55 1.27
C LEU A 18 5.45 1.62 0.61
N LEU A 19 5.66 2.90 0.91
CA LEU A 19 4.85 3.98 0.34
C LEU A 19 5.00 4.10 -1.19
N PRO A 20 6.23 4.06 -1.77
CA PRO A 20 6.41 3.97 -3.21
C PRO A 20 5.68 2.78 -3.83
N PHE A 21 5.81 1.58 -3.24
CA PHE A 21 5.13 0.38 -3.74
C PHE A 21 3.61 0.57 -3.83
N TRP A 22 2.95 0.98 -2.74
CA TRP A 22 1.50 1.14 -2.75
C TRP A 22 1.06 2.27 -3.68
N ARG A 23 1.79 3.38 -3.74
CA ARG A 23 1.46 4.50 -4.64
C ARG A 23 1.53 4.12 -6.11
N GLU A 24 2.52 3.31 -6.49
CA GLU A 24 2.79 2.99 -7.90
C GLU A 24 2.09 1.71 -8.37
N ARG A 25 1.87 0.75 -7.47
CA ARG A 25 1.40 -0.59 -7.84
C ARG A 25 -0.04 -0.87 -7.42
N SER A 26 -0.63 -0.11 -6.50
CA SER A 26 -1.96 -0.46 -5.96
C SER A 26 -3.14 0.29 -6.56
N ILE A 27 -2.91 1.26 -7.45
CA ILE A 27 -3.99 2.03 -8.09
C ILE A 27 -4.66 1.18 -9.18
N ASP A 28 -5.97 1.05 -9.11
CA ASP A 28 -6.76 0.46 -10.19
C ASP A 28 -7.10 1.54 -11.23
N HIS A 29 -6.36 1.58 -12.33
CA HIS A 29 -6.59 2.53 -13.41
C HIS A 29 -7.76 2.16 -14.34
N VAL A 30 -8.31 0.95 -14.22
CA VAL A 30 -9.41 0.47 -15.07
C VAL A 30 -10.75 0.82 -14.43
N HIS A 31 -10.91 0.59 -13.13
CA HIS A 31 -12.16 0.80 -12.40
C HIS A 31 -12.12 1.98 -11.41
N GLY A 32 -10.94 2.56 -11.18
CA GLY A 32 -10.71 3.56 -10.16
C GLY A 32 -10.56 2.96 -8.75
N GLY A 33 -9.97 3.72 -7.84
CA GLY A 33 -9.67 3.25 -6.48
C GLY A 33 -8.41 2.39 -6.44
N PHE A 34 -8.45 1.30 -5.66
CA PHE A 34 -7.31 0.41 -5.44
C PHE A 34 -7.59 -1.02 -5.94
N ILE A 35 -6.53 -1.68 -6.42
CA ILE A 35 -6.52 -3.09 -6.83
C ILE A 35 -6.93 -3.96 -5.65
N ALA A 36 -7.86 -4.89 -5.90
CA ALA A 36 -8.41 -5.77 -4.87
C ALA A 36 -7.45 -6.89 -4.47
N GLU A 37 -6.70 -7.45 -5.44
CA GLU A 37 -5.78 -8.54 -5.20
C GLU A 37 -4.59 -8.48 -6.16
N MET A 38 -3.40 -8.67 -5.60
CA MET A 38 -2.14 -8.77 -6.32
C MET A 38 -1.30 -9.88 -5.68
N ALA A 39 -0.80 -10.80 -6.50
CA ALA A 39 0.13 -11.84 -6.07
C ALA A 39 1.53 -11.25 -5.79
N SER A 40 2.39 -12.00 -5.11
CA SER A 40 3.73 -11.56 -4.72
C SER A 40 4.67 -11.26 -5.91
N ASP A 41 4.37 -11.83 -7.08
CA ASP A 41 5.08 -11.55 -8.33
C ASP A 41 4.53 -10.32 -9.08
N GLY A 42 3.50 -9.67 -8.54
CA GLY A 42 2.84 -8.52 -9.13
C GLY A 42 1.67 -8.86 -10.06
N ALA A 43 1.32 -10.14 -10.24
CA ALA A 43 0.15 -10.50 -11.05
C ALA A 43 -1.14 -10.02 -10.37
N VAL A 44 -1.90 -9.17 -11.07
CA VAL A 44 -3.18 -8.64 -10.60
C VAL A 44 -4.31 -9.57 -11.03
N ARG A 45 -5.24 -9.84 -10.12
CA ARG A 45 -6.44 -10.60 -10.43
C ARG A 45 -7.63 -9.64 -10.61
N ASP A 46 -7.94 -9.32 -11.86
CA ASP A 46 -8.92 -8.28 -12.23
C ASP A 46 -10.37 -8.61 -11.82
N ASP A 47 -10.70 -9.88 -11.66
CA ASP A 47 -12.04 -10.34 -11.24
C ASP A 47 -12.19 -10.46 -9.72
N ALA A 48 -11.16 -10.12 -8.95
CA ALA A 48 -11.22 -10.19 -7.50
C ALA A 48 -12.24 -9.19 -6.93
N PRO A 49 -13.10 -9.61 -5.97
CA PRO A 49 -14.08 -8.73 -5.38
C PRO A 49 -13.40 -7.60 -4.59
N ARG A 50 -13.78 -6.35 -4.89
CA ARG A 50 -13.24 -5.16 -4.22
C ARG A 50 -13.77 -5.03 -2.80
N GLY A 51 -12.87 -5.25 -1.83
CA GLY A 51 -13.18 -5.12 -0.41
C GLY A 51 -13.15 -3.66 0.08
N LEU A 52 -14.20 -3.24 0.79
CA LEU A 52 -14.30 -1.89 1.37
C LEU A 52 -13.20 -1.61 2.40
N ILE A 53 -12.86 -2.61 3.23
CA ILE A 53 -11.88 -2.44 4.32
C ILE A 53 -10.48 -2.10 3.77
N LEU A 54 -10.03 -2.78 2.73
CA LEU A 54 -8.73 -2.52 2.11
C LEU A 54 -8.69 -1.09 1.54
N ASN A 55 -9.70 -0.72 0.75
CA ASN A 55 -9.81 0.61 0.16
C ASN A 55 -9.82 1.70 1.24
N ALA A 56 -10.61 1.52 2.31
CA ALA A 56 -10.66 2.48 3.41
C ALA A 56 -9.33 2.62 4.15
N ARG A 57 -8.58 1.52 4.34
CA ARG A 57 -7.25 1.55 4.98
C ARG A 57 -6.21 2.24 4.11
N LEU A 58 -6.20 1.99 2.80
CA LEU A 58 -5.29 2.67 1.88
C LEU A 58 -5.60 4.17 1.80
N LEU A 59 -6.89 4.52 1.69
CA LEU A 59 -7.33 5.92 1.75
C LEU A 59 -6.86 6.59 3.05
N TRP A 60 -7.17 6.00 4.21
CA TRP A 60 -6.76 6.54 5.50
C TRP A 60 -5.23 6.68 5.61
N THR A 61 -4.47 5.70 5.12
CA THR A 61 -3.01 5.73 5.17
C THR A 61 -2.46 6.92 4.39
N PHE A 62 -2.92 7.13 3.16
CA PHE A 62 -2.46 8.26 2.36
C PHE A 62 -3.01 9.60 2.88
N SER A 63 -4.21 9.64 3.47
CA SER A 63 -4.75 10.84 4.13
C SER A 63 -4.04 11.19 5.43
N ALA A 64 -3.43 10.23 6.13
CA ALA A 64 -2.69 10.49 7.37
C ALA A 64 -1.24 10.97 7.12
N LEU A 65 -0.73 10.78 5.90
CA LEU A 65 0.62 11.15 5.49
C LEU A 65 0.70 12.50 4.77
N HIS A 66 -0.44 13.03 4.33
CA HIS A 66 -0.59 14.37 3.72
C HIS A 66 -1.37 15.29 4.66
#